data_AF-A0A4R8WUC6-F1
#
_entry.id   AF-A0A4R8WUC6-F1
#
_cell.length_a   1.000
_cell.length_b   1.000
_cell.length_c   1.000
_cell.angle_alpha   90.00
_cell.angle_beta   90.00
_cell.angle_gamma   90.00
#
_symmetry.space_group_name_H-M   'P 1'
#
loop_
_entity.id
_entity.type
_entity.pdbx_description
1 polymer ?
#
loop_
_entity_poly.entity_id
_entity_poly.type
_entity_poly.pdbx_seq_one_letter_code
_entity_poly.pdbx_strand_id
1 'polypeptide(L)' 'MRFNLDTALGEELSRAMTRDAWNRFEALVATGNAGQYTGGVRIEHQVQAHRHGSVTSNAR' A
#
# COMPACT_ATOMS: atom_id res chain seq x y z
N MET A 1 2.89 0.46 12.50
CA MET A 1 1.84 -0.08 11.61
C MET A 1 2.51 -0.98 10.57
N ARG A 2 1.86 -2.05 10.14
CA ARG A 2 2.29 -2.92 9.03
C ARG A 2 1.35 -2.68 7.85
N PHE A 3 1.88 -2.70 6.63
CA PHE A 3 1.12 -2.56 5.39
C PHE A 3 1.02 -3.92 4.73
N ASN A 4 -0.19 -4.46 4.58
CA ASN A 4 -0.37 -5.75 3.93
C ASN A 4 -0.52 -5.55 2.41
N LEU A 5 0.38 -6.12 1.62
CA LEU A 5 0.37 -6.00 0.16
C LEU A 5 -0.82 -6.70 -0.49
N ASP A 6 -1.42 -7.66 0.22
CA ASP A 6 -2.59 -8.39 -0.26
C ASP A 6 -3.90 -7.71 0.14
N THR A 7 -3.87 -6.66 0.97
CA THR A 7 -5.04 -5.87 1.34
C THR A 7 -5.32 -4.82 0.26
N ALA A 8 -6.60 -4.59 -0.03
CA ALA A 8 -7.00 -3.60 -1.02
C ALA A 8 -6.44 -2.21 -0.67
N LEU A 9 -5.85 -1.54 -1.68
CA LEU A 9 -5.16 -0.26 -1.50
C LEU A 9 -6.03 0.80 -0.80
N GLY A 10 -7.34 0.85 -1.12
CA GLY A 10 -8.27 1.79 -0.50
C GLY A 10 -8.45 1.58 1.01
N GLU A 11 -8.43 0.32 1.47
CA GLU A 11 -8.52 -0.01 2.89
C GLU A 11 -7.24 0.41 3.63
N GLU A 12 -6.07 0.09 3.07
CA GLU A 12 -4.79 0.51 3.64
C GLU A 12 -4.63 2.03 3.63
N LEU A 13 -5.12 2.73 2.59
CA LEU A 13 -5.17 4.20 2.57
C LEU A 13 -6.05 4.74 3.69
N SER A 14 -7.23 4.18 3.89
CA SER A 14 -8.16 4.60 4.95
C SER A 14 -7.49 4.49 6.33
N ARG A 15 -6.80 3.37 6.59
CA ARG A 15 -6.05 3.17 7.84
C ARG A 15 -4.86 4.11 7.97
N ALA A 16 -4.20 4.49 6.87
CA ALA A 16 -3.15 5.50 6.92
C ALA A 16 -3.71 6.90 7.21
N MET A 17 -4.89 7.23 6.69
CA MET A 17 -5.53 8.51 6.93
C MET A 17 -5.91 8.76 8.40
N THR A 18 -6.01 7.71 9.23
CA THR A 18 -6.22 7.84 10.69
C THR A 18 -4.94 8.17 11.46
N ARG A 19 -3.77 8.14 10.82
CA ARG A 19 -2.49 8.54 11.40
C ARG A 19 -2.37 10.05 11.53
N ASP A 20 -1.49 10.50 12.43
CA ASP A 20 -1.10 11.89 12.52
C ASP A 20 -0.57 12.40 11.17
N ALA A 21 -0.92 13.65 10.84
CA ALA A 21 -0.59 14.23 9.54
C ALA A 21 0.92 14.19 9.23
N TRP A 22 1.77 14.30 10.25
CA TRP A 22 3.23 14.32 10.09
C TRP A 22 3.83 12.96 9.74
N ASN A 23 3.21 11.85 10.19
CA ASN A 23 3.75 10.50 9.97
C ASN A 23 2.97 9.69 8.94
N ARG A 24 1.83 10.19 8.44
CA ARG A 24 0.93 9.47 7.51
C ARG A 24 1.63 8.82 6.31
N PHE A 25 2.68 9.46 5.79
CA PHE A 25 3.44 9.03 4.61
C PHE A 25 4.83 8.46 4.92
N GLU A 26 5.13 8.18 6.19
CA GLU A 26 6.35 7.46 6.55
C GLU A 26 6.34 6.04 6.00
N ALA A 27 7.54 5.51 5.73
CA ALA A 27 7.72 4.15 5.28
C ALA A 27 7.15 3.15 6.31
N LEU A 28 6.38 2.20 5.80
CA LEU A 28 5.75 1.13 6.56
C LEU A 28 6.45 -0.20 6.26
N VAL A 29 6.44 -1.08 7.26
CA VAL A 29 6.85 -2.47 7.06
C VAL A 29 5.78 -3.15 6.21
N ALA A 30 6.17 -3.60 5.03
CA ALA A 30 5.32 -4.37 4.13
C ALA A 30 5.34 -5.85 4.53
N THR A 31 4.15 -6.44 4.60
CA THR A 31 3.96 -7.88 4.86
C THR A 31 3.01 -8.48 3.83
N GLY A 32 3.10 -9.79 3.63
CA GLY A 32 2.03 -10.56 2.99
C GLY A 32 0.97 -11.03 4.00
N ASN A 33 -0.08 -11.67 3.49
CA ASN A 33 -1.17 -12.25 4.30
C ASN A 33 -0.71 -13.29 5.33
N ALA A 34 0.40 -14.00 5.08
CA ALA A 34 0.98 -14.95 6.04
C ALA A 34 1.90 -14.26 7.08
N GLY A 35 1.95 -12.92 7.09
CA GLY A 35 2.74 -12.12 8.02
C GLY A 35 4.25 -12.10 7.71
N GLN A 36 4.67 -12.71 6.60
CA GLN A 36 6.06 -12.69 6.14
C GLN A 36 6.47 -11.26 5.75
N TYR A 37 7.70 -10.89 6.09
CA TYR A 37 8.27 -9.59 5.72
C TYR A 37 8.56 -9.55 4.22
N THR A 38 8.08 -8.49 3.55
CA THR A 38 8.25 -8.31 2.11
C THR A 38 9.10 -7.08 1.77
N GLY A 39 9.28 -6.14 2.70
CA GLY A 39 10.09 -4.95 2.46
C GLY A 39 9.64 -3.71 3.23
N GLY A 40 10.20 -2.55 2.87
CA GLY A 40 9.69 -1.24 3.27
C GLY A 40 8.87 -0.61 2.14
N VAL A 41 7.72 -0.02 2.46
CA VAL A 41 6.83 0.57 1.45
C VAL A 41 6.33 1.94 1.88
N ARG A 42 6.21 2.86 0.92
CA ARG A 42 5.52 4.15 1.10
C ARG A 42 4.21 4.11 0.35
N ILE A 43 3.14 4.62 0.97
CA ILE A 43 1.80 4.57 0.39
C ILE A 43 1.72 5.33 -0.93
N GLU A 44 2.45 6.44 -1.06
CA GLU A 44 2.58 7.19 -2.32
C GLU A 44 3.10 6.33 -3.49
N HIS A 45 4.06 5.43 -3.23
CA HIS A 45 4.57 4.51 -4.26
C HIS A 45 3.55 3.44 -4.62
N GLN A 46 2.72 2.99 -3.67
CA GLN A 46 1.64 2.04 -3.95
C GLN A 46 0.52 2.65 -4.80
N VAL A 47 0.17 3.92 -4.54
CA VAL A 47 -0.77 4.67 -5.39
C VAL A 47 -0.21 4.82 -6.81
N GLN A 48 1.07 5.14 -6.97
CA GLN A 48 1.72 5.22 -8.28
C GLN A 48 1.75 3.86 -9.00
N ALA A 49 2.09 2.78 -8.28
CA ALA A 49 2.11 1.43 -8.81
C ALA A 49 0.71 0.99 -9.26
N HIS A 50 -0.33 1.24 -8.45
CA HIS A 50 -1.71 0.96 -8.81
C HIS A 50 -2.14 1.73 -10.06
N ARG A 51 -1.81 3.02 -10.14
CA ARG A 51 -2.09 3.85 -11.32
C ARG A 51 -1.42 3.30 -12.59
N HIS A 52 -0.19 2.80 -12.51
CA HIS A 52 0.51 2.22 -13.66
C HIS A 52 0.02 0.79 -13.99
N GLY A 53 -0.35 -0.01 -12.99
CA GLY A 53 -0.80 -1.39 -13.17
C GLY A 53 -2.21 -1.54 -13.73
N SER A 54 -3.07 -0.54 -13.59
CA SER A 54 -4.44 -0.57 -14.15
C SER A 54 -4.50 -0.40 -15.68
N VAL A 55 -3.39 -0.08 -16.35
CA VAL A 55 -3.36 0.17 -17.81
C VAL A 55 -3.33 -1.13 -18.64
N THR A 56 -3.14 -2.31 -18.03
CA THR A 56 -2.93 -3.58 -18.76
C THR A 56 -4.04 -4.63 -18.61
N SER A 57 -5.27 -4.24 -18.23
CA SER A 57 -6.42 -5.16 -18.18
C SER A 57 -7.61 -4.65 -18.99
N ASN A 58 -7.41 -4.37 -20.27
CA ASN A 58 -8.48 -4.42 -21.25
C ASN A 58 -7.91 -4.78 -22.63
N ALA A 59 -7.44 -6.01 -22.76
CA ALA A 59 -7.09 -6.61 -24.04
C ALA A 59 -7.17 -8.13 -23.91
N ARG A 60 -8.41 -8.66 -23.85
CA ARG A 60 -8.86 -9.87 -24.54
C ARG A 60 -10.27 -10.24 -24.13
#